data_AF-A0A1E8PZ09-F1
#
_entry.id   AF-A0A1E8PZ09-F1
#
_cell.length_a   1.000
_cell.length_b   1.000
_cell.length_c   1.000
_cell.angle_alpha   90.00
_cell.angle_beta   90.00
_cell.angle_gamma   90.00
#
_symmetry.space_group_name_H-M   'P 1'
#
loop_
_entity.id
_entity.type
_entity.pdbx_description
1 polymer ?
#
loop_
_entity_poly.entity_id
_entity_poly.type
_entity_poly.pdbx_seq_one_letter_code
_entity_poly.pdbx_strand_id
1 'polypeptide(L)'
;MGLDLWPRDHDLPPRWDGLPVQWSDWSDTAGVIICPPPRRPERCDHCGTTAAPQINVGRVWTDKASAPAAIGRARLHGHRHLVGLITAFRCPQCEHDIVLDPNGAMWDLDETDYTDAGSTAP
;
A
#
# COMPACT_ATOMS: atom_id res chain seq x y z
N MET A 1 -23.39 9.18 -14.30
CA MET A 1 -22.85 9.45 -12.97
C MET A 1 -21.34 9.43 -13.14
N GLY A 2 -20.72 10.61 -13.17
CA GLY A 2 -19.26 10.70 -13.27
C GLY A 2 -18.68 10.26 -11.94
N LEU A 3 -17.76 9.30 -11.97
CA LEU A 3 -16.88 9.06 -10.83
C LEU A 3 -15.98 10.29 -10.77
N ASP A 4 -16.13 11.12 -9.74
CA ASP A 4 -15.13 12.15 -9.42
C ASP A 4 -13.86 11.41 -9.00
N LEU A 5 -13.09 10.96 -9.99
CA LEU A 5 -11.77 10.39 -9.79
C LEU A 5 -10.92 11.52 -9.19
N TRP A 6 -10.48 11.34 -7.94
CA TRP A 6 -9.56 12.28 -7.32
C TRP A 6 -8.35 12.49 -8.24
N PRO A 7 -7.92 13.73 -8.50
CA PRO A 7 -6.73 13.99 -9.29
C PRO A 7 -5.53 13.45 -8.50
N ARG A 8 -5.03 12.27 -8.93
CA ARG A 8 -3.83 11.64 -8.38
C ARG A 8 -2.75 11.56 -9.45
N ASP A 9 -1.55 12.02 -9.12
CA ASP A 9 -0.39 11.98 -10.03
C ASP A 9 0.09 10.53 -10.24
N HIS A 10 -0.04 9.72 -9.18
CA HIS A 10 0.28 8.29 -9.18
C HIS A 10 -0.92 7.46 -8.73
N ASP A 11 -1.05 6.22 -9.22
CA ASP A 11 -2.14 5.31 -8.83
C ASP A 11 -2.07 4.90 -7.34
N LEU A 12 -0.85 4.74 -6.82
CA LEU A 12 -0.53 4.48 -5.41
C LEU A 12 0.74 5.27 -5.04
N PRO A 13 1.00 5.51 -3.74
CA PRO A 13 2.16 6.30 -3.30
C PRO A 13 3.47 5.72 -3.87
N PRO A 14 4.25 6.49 -4.65
CA PRO A 14 5.52 6.00 -5.21
C PRO A 14 6.60 5.88 -4.13
N ARG A 15 6.37 6.46 -2.95
CA ARG A 15 7.24 6.41 -1.77
C ARG A 15 6.44 6.14 -0.50
N TRP A 16 7.12 5.54 0.47
CA TRP A 16 6.63 5.26 1.81
C TRP A 16 7.72 5.64 2.81
N ASP A 17 7.46 6.61 3.67
CA ASP A 17 8.43 7.20 4.59
C ASP A 17 9.72 7.64 3.88
N GLY A 18 9.56 8.23 2.70
CA GLY A 18 10.65 8.68 1.83
C GLY A 18 11.36 7.58 1.03
N LEU A 19 11.07 6.29 1.32
CA LEU A 19 11.67 5.16 0.62
C LEU A 19 10.86 4.77 -0.63
N PRO A 20 11.51 4.44 -1.76
CA PRO A 20 10.80 4.06 -2.98
C PRO A 20 10.00 2.76 -2.80
N VAL A 21 8.77 2.78 -3.31
CA VAL A 21 7.89 1.62 -3.35
C VAL A 21 7.79 1.09 -4.77
N GLN A 22 7.90 -0.23 -4.92
CA GLN A 22 7.56 -0.93 -6.14
C GLN A 22 6.25 -1.70 -5.92
N TRP A 23 5.16 -1.19 -6.49
CA TRP A 23 3.87 -1.86 -6.50
C TRP A 23 3.86 -3.00 -7.52
N SER A 24 2.99 -3.98 -7.25
CA SER A 24 2.67 -5.07 -8.18
C SER A 24 1.43 -4.67 -8.98
N ASP A 25 0.68 -5.64 -9.49
CA ASP A 25 -0.63 -5.40 -10.09
C ASP A 25 -1.75 -5.55 -9.05
N TRP A 26 -2.86 -4.85 -9.28
CA TRP A 26 -4.09 -5.07 -8.55
C TRP A 26 -4.64 -6.48 -8.80
N SER A 27 -5.15 -7.09 -7.73
CA SER A 27 -5.79 -8.40 -7.76
C SER A 27 -7.00 -8.43 -6.83
N ASP A 28 -8.00 -9.25 -7.17
CA ASP A 28 -9.16 -9.41 -6.31
C ASP A 28 -8.80 -10.18 -5.03
N THR A 29 -9.31 -9.69 -3.89
CA THR A 29 -9.16 -10.30 -2.54
C THR A 29 -9.72 -11.71 -2.41
N ALA A 30 -10.45 -12.23 -3.41
CA ALA A 30 -11.18 -13.49 -3.31
C ALA A 30 -10.31 -14.70 -2.88
N GLY A 31 -8.97 -14.58 -2.91
CA GLY A 31 -8.03 -15.60 -2.43
C GLY A 31 -7.13 -15.24 -1.22
N VAL A 32 -7.11 -14.00 -0.71
CA VAL A 32 -6.16 -13.59 0.36
C VAL A 32 -6.88 -13.46 1.70
N ILE A 33 -6.76 -14.49 2.54
CA ILE A 33 -7.25 -14.47 3.93
C ILE A 33 -6.18 -13.81 4.79
N ILE A 34 -6.38 -12.54 5.16
CA ILE A 34 -5.62 -11.91 6.25
C ILE A 34 -6.19 -12.47 7.55
N CYS A 35 -5.35 -13.19 8.30
CA CYS A 35 -5.76 -13.84 9.54
C CYS A 35 -5.65 -12.88 10.73
N PRO A 36 -6.68 -12.81 11.61
CA PRO A 36 -7.92 -13.59 11.57
C PRO A 36 -8.94 -13.03 10.57
N PRO A 37 -9.77 -13.90 9.95
CA PRO A 37 -10.82 -13.44 9.06
C PRO A 37 -11.77 -12.49 9.81
N PRO A 38 -12.12 -11.34 9.21
CA PRO A 38 -12.99 -10.37 9.87
C PRO A 38 -14.37 -11.00 10.14
N ARG A 39 -14.89 -10.79 11.36
CA ARG A 39 -16.14 -11.42 11.86
C ARG A 39 -17.40 -10.95 11.12
N ARG A 40 -17.28 -9.92 10.28
CA ARG A 40 -18.30 -9.36 9.39
C ARG A 40 -17.56 -8.86 8.13
N PRO A 41 -18.19 -8.84 6.94
CA PRO A 41 -17.59 -8.16 5.81
C PRO A 41 -17.34 -6.70 6.22
N GLU A 42 -16.08 -6.30 6.23
CA GLU A 42 -15.70 -4.92 6.53
C GLU A 42 -16.36 -4.03 5.48
N ARG A 43 -17.03 -2.99 5.96
CA ARG A 43 -17.61 -1.98 5.07
C ARG A 43 -16.52 -0.98 4.77
N CYS A 44 -16.49 -0.46 3.55
CA CYS A 44 -15.68 0.71 3.27
C CYS A 44 -16.18 1.87 4.13
N ASP A 45 -15.30 2.48 4.92
CA ASP A 45 -15.68 3.60 5.81
C ASP A 45 -16.07 4.87 5.04
N HIS A 46 -15.67 4.99 3.76
CA HIS A 46 -16.00 6.13 2.90
C HIS A 46 -17.38 6.01 2.23
N CYS A 47 -17.71 4.84 1.65
CA CYS A 47 -18.95 4.69 0.87
C CYS A 47 -19.93 3.63 1.41
N GLY A 48 -19.55 2.87 2.44
CA GLY A 48 -20.39 1.87 3.10
C GLY A 48 -20.56 0.55 2.35
N THR A 49 -19.90 0.37 1.19
CA THR A 49 -19.97 -0.87 0.41
C THR A 49 -19.44 -2.07 1.18
N THR A 50 -19.97 -3.25 0.89
CA THR A 50 -19.49 -4.55 1.40
C THR A 50 -18.76 -5.36 0.34
N ALA A 51 -18.51 -4.76 -0.85
CA ALA A 51 -17.72 -5.41 -1.88
C ALA A 51 -16.29 -5.62 -1.36
N ALA A 52 -15.70 -6.78 -1.67
CA ALA A 52 -14.36 -7.10 -1.22
C ALA A 52 -13.34 -6.16 -1.90
N PRO A 53 -12.34 -5.63 -1.16
CA PRO A 53 -11.39 -4.65 -1.71
C PRO A 53 -10.41 -5.30 -2.69
N GLN A 54 -9.91 -4.58 -3.68
CA GLN A 54 -8.78 -5.06 -4.48
C GLN A 54 -7.50 -4.93 -3.66
N ILE A 55 -6.52 -5.82 -3.87
CA ILE A 55 -5.22 -5.79 -3.19
C ILE A 55 -4.10 -5.50 -4.18
N ASN A 56 -3.15 -4.66 -3.78
CA ASN A 56 -1.84 -4.52 -4.41
C ASN A 56 -0.72 -4.62 -3.36
N VAL A 57 0.34 -5.38 -3.67
CA VAL A 57 1.50 -5.55 -2.77
C VAL A 57 2.64 -4.64 -3.21
N GLY A 58 3.06 -3.77 -2.31
CA GLY A 58 4.18 -2.86 -2.45
C GLY A 58 5.44 -3.40 -1.78
N ARG A 59 6.56 -3.33 -2.49
CA ARG A 59 7.91 -3.63 -1.97
C ARG A 59 8.63 -2.32 -1.67
N VAL A 60 8.97 -2.10 -0.40
CA VAL A 60 9.72 -0.91 0.02
C VAL A 60 11.21 -1.19 -0.05
N TRP A 61 11.95 -0.35 -0.78
CA TRP A 61 13.37 -0.54 -1.04
C TRP A 61 14.21 0.54 -0.37
N THR A 62 15.40 0.17 0.12
CA THR A 62 16.45 1.13 0.54
C THR A 62 17.74 0.88 -0.24
N ASP A 63 18.57 1.91 -0.35
CA ASP A 63 19.89 1.77 -0.94
C ASP A 63 20.86 1.08 0.03
N LYS A 64 21.86 0.38 -0.51
CA LYS A 64 22.86 -0.32 0.29
C LYS A 64 23.62 0.59 1.27
N ALA A 65 23.80 1.87 0.94
CA ALA A 65 24.50 2.82 1.79
C ALA A 65 23.71 3.18 3.07
N SER A 66 22.38 3.10 3.03
CA SER A 66 21.47 3.43 4.12
C SER A 66 20.88 2.21 4.84
N ALA A 67 21.16 1.00 4.35
CA ALA A 67 20.63 -0.22 4.92
C ALA A 67 21.25 -0.52 6.31
N PRO A 68 20.43 -0.80 7.36
CA PRO A 68 20.93 -1.26 8.65
C PRO A 68 21.81 -2.51 8.52
N ALA A 69 22.88 -2.60 9.32
CA ALA A 69 23.90 -3.67 9.21
C ALA A 69 23.33 -5.10 9.27
N ALA A 70 22.19 -5.31 9.94
CA ALA A 70 21.50 -6.60 10.03
C ALA A 70 20.95 -7.10 8.67
N ILE A 71 20.66 -6.19 7.72
CA ILE A 71 20.08 -6.50 6.40
C ILE A 71 21.17 -6.84 5.37
N GLY A 72 22.44 -6.59 5.67
CA GLY A 72 23.57 -6.78 4.76
C GLY A 72 23.81 -8.22 4.27
N ARG A 73 23.08 -9.22 4.80
CA ARG A 73 23.12 -10.63 4.36
C ARG A 73 21.95 -11.06 3.47
N ALA A 74 20.90 -10.23 3.33
CA ALA A 74 19.73 -10.54 2.52
C ALA A 74 19.99 -10.24 1.02
N ARG A 75 19.38 -11.04 0.14
CA ARG A 75 19.60 -11.03 -1.33
C ARG A 75 19.40 -9.62 -1.90
N LEU A 76 20.48 -9.05 -2.45
CA LEU A 76 20.48 -7.82 -3.21
C LEU A 76 19.78 -8.05 -4.56
N HIS A 77 18.78 -7.23 -4.89
CA HIS A 77 18.29 -7.10 -6.26
C HIS A 77 18.71 -5.73 -6.78
N GLY A 78 19.56 -5.69 -7.82
CA GLY A 78 19.97 -4.43 -8.45
C GLY A 78 20.57 -3.38 -7.50
N HIS A 79 21.37 -3.78 -6.51
CA HIS A 79 21.98 -2.91 -5.48
C HIS A 79 21.04 -2.31 -4.42
N ARG A 80 19.76 -2.71 -4.38
CA ARG A 80 18.79 -2.30 -3.36
C ARG A 80 18.47 -3.43 -2.38
N HIS A 81 18.08 -3.05 -1.17
CA HIS A 81 17.62 -3.95 -0.12
C HIS A 81 16.11 -3.80 0.09
N LEU A 82 15.39 -4.92 0.11
CA LEU A 82 13.99 -4.95 0.52
C LEU A 82 13.93 -4.74 2.04
N VAL A 83 13.23 -3.70 2.48
CA VAL A 83 13.09 -3.37 3.91
C VAL A 83 11.71 -3.69 4.47
N GLY A 84 10.69 -3.80 3.60
CA GLY A 84 9.33 -4.09 4.02
C GLY A 84 8.41 -4.44 2.87
N LEU A 85 7.30 -5.09 3.20
CA LEU A 85 6.15 -5.27 2.33
C LEU A 85 5.01 -4.44 2.90
N ILE A 86 4.31 -3.71 2.04
CA ILE A 86 3.08 -3.01 2.35
C ILE A 86 1.96 -3.55 1.46
N THR A 87 0.73 -3.49 1.94
CA THR A 87 -0.44 -4.00 1.21
C THR A 87 -1.47 -2.89 1.09
N ALA A 88 -1.75 -2.44 -0.11
CA ALA A 88 -2.84 -1.52 -0.39
C ALA A 88 -4.14 -2.28 -0.60
N PHE A 89 -5.24 -1.74 -0.08
CA PHE A 89 -6.61 -2.23 -0.25
C PHE A 89 -7.44 -1.11 -0.86
N ARG A 90 -8.02 -1.38 -2.03
CA ARG A 90 -8.84 -0.42 -2.76
C ARG A 90 -10.31 -0.79 -2.70
N CYS A 91 -11.15 0.16 -2.29
CA CYS A 91 -12.59 0.01 -2.45
C CYS A 91 -12.95 -0.04 -3.94
N PRO A 92 -13.63 -1.08 -4.45
CA PRO A 92 -13.97 -1.17 -5.87
C PRO A 92 -15.09 -0.19 -6.29
N GLN A 93 -15.66 0.57 -5.35
CA GLN A 93 -16.81 1.42 -5.59
C GLN A 93 -16.48 2.92 -5.49
N CYS A 94 -15.69 3.33 -4.50
CA CYS A 94 -15.25 4.72 -4.36
C CYS A 94 -13.75 4.91 -4.56
N GLU A 95 -13.00 3.85 -4.91
CA GLU A 95 -11.55 3.85 -5.15
C GLU A 95 -10.69 4.33 -3.97
N HIS A 96 -11.30 4.43 -2.80
CA HIS A 96 -10.61 4.78 -1.55
C HIS A 96 -9.60 3.70 -1.18
N ASP A 97 -8.38 4.12 -0.86
CA ASP A 97 -7.26 3.25 -0.55
C ASP A 97 -6.89 3.30 0.93
N ILE A 98 -6.67 2.13 1.52
CA ILE A 98 -6.01 2.00 2.82
C ILE A 98 -4.77 1.12 2.66
N VAL A 99 -3.72 1.36 3.43
CA VAL A 99 -2.47 0.61 3.36
C VAL A 99 -2.14 -0.02 4.71
N LEU A 100 -1.88 -1.33 4.70
CA LEU A 100 -1.26 -2.03 5.81
C LEU A 100 0.26 -1.94 5.68
N ASP A 101 0.90 -1.30 6.67
CA ASP A 101 2.35 -1.12 6.72
C ASP A 101 3.07 -2.38 7.25
N PRO A 102 4.42 -2.44 7.22
CA PRO A 102 5.16 -3.60 7.70
C PRO A 102 5.10 -3.80 9.22
N ASN A 103 4.70 -2.78 9.97
CA ASN A 103 4.53 -2.80 11.43
C ASN A 103 3.14 -3.27 11.85
N GLY A 104 2.23 -3.49 10.89
CA GLY A 104 0.85 -3.89 11.15
C GLY A 104 -0.11 -2.72 11.36
N ALA A 105 0.30 -1.48 11.10
CA ALA A 105 -0.54 -0.30 11.18
C ALA A 105 -1.34 -0.12 9.87
N MET A 106 -2.62 0.23 10.02
CA MET A 106 -3.49 0.62 8.90
C MET A 106 -3.42 2.13 8.71
N TRP A 107 -3.17 2.54 7.47
CA TRP A 107 -3.06 3.92 7.04
C TRP A 107 -4.19 4.24 6.08
N ASP A 108 -4.85 5.35 6.33
CA ASP A 108 -5.91 5.90 5.48
C ASP A 108 -5.28 6.92 4.53
N LEU A 109 -5.30 6.66 3.21
CA LEU A 109 -4.61 7.53 2.25
C LEU A 109 -5.45 8.74 1.88
N ASP A 110 -4.80 9.89 1.79
CA ASP A 110 -5.39 11.14 1.32
C ASP A 110 -4.73 11.65 0.03
N GLU A 111 -5.25 12.77 -0.48
CA GLU A 111 -4.81 13.36 -1.75
C GLU A 111 -3.30 13.65 -1.81
N THR A 112 -2.64 13.87 -0.66
CA THR A 112 -1.22 14.22 -0.59
C THR A 112 -0.29 13.02 -0.79
N ASP A 113 -0.77 11.81 -0.46
CA ASP A 113 0.00 10.57 -0.56
C ASP A 113 0.28 10.15 -2.01
N TYR A 114 -0.51 10.63 -2.96
CA TYR A 114 -0.42 10.27 -4.38
C TYR A 114 0.51 11.17 -5.20
N THR A 115 1.25 12.06 -4.53
CA THR A 115 2.24 12.94 -5.17
C THR A 115 3.60 12.24 -5.31
N ASP A 116 4.57 12.88 -5.98
CA ASP A 116 5.96 12.40 -6.06
C ASP A 116 6.65 12.22 -4.69
N ALA A 117 6.17 12.92 -3.67
CA ALA A 117 6.67 12.78 -2.30
C ALA A 117 6.26 11.43 -1.69
N GLY A 118 5.13 10.87 -2.13
CA GLY A 118 4.51 9.68 -1.58
C GLY A 118 3.98 9.91 -0.16
N SER A 119 3.72 8.80 0.52
CA SER A 119 3.21 8.82 1.89
C SER A 119 4.33 8.99 2.90
N THR A 120 4.10 9.83 3.91
CA THR A 120 5.01 10.05 5.04
C THR A 120 4.23 10.07 6.33
N ALA A 121 4.78 9.45 7.37
CA ALA A 121 4.22 9.61 8.70
C ALA A 121 4.04 11.10 9.08
N PRO A 122 2.89 11.48 9.68
CA PRO A 122 2.65 12.84 10.16
C PRO A 122 3.59 13.25 11.31
#